data_AF-A0A8J3IT32-F1
#
_entry.id   AF-A0A8J3IT32-F1
#
_cell.length_a   1.000
_cell.length_b   1.000
_cell.length_c   1.000
_cell.angle_alpha   90.00
_cell.angle_beta   90.00
_cell.angle_gamma   90.00
#
_symmetry.space_group_name_H-M   'P 1'
#
loop_
_entity.id
_entity.type
_entity.pdbx_description
1 polymer ?
#
loop_
_entity_poly.entity_id
_entity_poly.type
_entity_poly.pdbx_seq_one_letter_code
_entity_poly.pdbx_strand_id
1 'polypeptide(L)'
;MYQPEEKLPMAQPKQPHPKTRRRRRDAGKGRFTKRDCFALIWIGHQYSIRLDQLQWVLGRFPGRGATYTNWISKSAARDVITRWAEEGLVRVERLEVDAPFWIWLTHKGLRRMGLSYTYRDLRKLKDVKGEDLTHIYAIRLDIEADEPKARWISERALRQGQIRLKGQKLLHRPDGVVVLPNGKTVAIEAELSAKKPFELEEILLELLWGEEYLRRKAEYDRQTAREFSRGDRSPYDQIWYFAPKTIRRRVRRARERLFANLTISQQEAERIYIAWYPLPHSDEEITQEVREDNEALGLDEDEATRVEDTSAQ
;
A
#
# COMPACT_ATOMS: atom_id res chain seq x y z
N MET A 1 50.99 66.29 -10.60
CA MET A 1 50.72 65.71 -9.26
C MET A 1 49.66 64.64 -9.45
N TYR A 2 50.09 63.38 -9.51
CA TYR A 2 49.23 62.21 -9.69
C TYR A 2 49.51 61.35 -8.46
N GLN A 3 48.57 61.29 -7.52
CA GLN A 3 48.66 60.38 -6.37
C GLN A 3 47.94 59.08 -6.74
N PRO A 4 48.62 57.92 -6.70
CA PRO A 4 47.94 56.65 -6.90
C PRO A 4 47.15 56.29 -5.63
N GLU A 5 45.88 55.92 -5.82
CA GLU A 5 44.98 55.44 -4.76
C GLU A 5 45.55 54.19 -4.06
N GLU A 6 45.73 54.29 -2.74
CA GLU A 6 46.03 53.16 -1.87
C GLU A 6 44.83 52.20 -1.84
N LYS A 7 45.03 51.01 -2.40
CA LYS A 7 44.06 49.91 -2.29
C LYS A 7 44.00 49.42 -0.83
N LEU A 8 42.87 49.69 -0.18
CA LEU A 8 42.48 49.08 1.10
C LEU A 8 42.56 47.54 0.98
N PRO A 9 43.19 46.83 1.95
CA PRO A 9 43.30 45.38 1.90
C PRO A 9 41.92 44.73 2.09
N MET A 10 41.49 43.95 1.10
CA MET A 10 40.30 43.11 1.19
C MET A 10 40.46 42.09 2.33
N ALA A 11 39.53 42.13 3.28
CA ALA A 11 39.43 41.15 4.36
C ALA A 11 39.24 39.74 3.78
N GLN A 12 40.14 38.83 4.14
CA GLN A 12 40.04 37.43 3.73
C GLN A 12 38.77 36.78 4.33
N PRO A 13 38.03 35.96 3.55
CA PRO A 13 36.88 35.24 4.07
C PRO A 13 37.31 34.25 5.15
N LYS A 14 36.76 34.40 6.36
CA LYS A 14 36.96 33.47 7.48
C LYS A 14 36.55 32.06 7.05
N GLN A 15 37.53 31.14 7.00
CA GLN A 15 37.25 29.73 6.75
C GLN A 15 36.32 29.18 7.85
N PRO A 16 35.26 28.42 7.48
CA PRO A 16 34.36 27.83 8.46
C PRO A 16 35.10 26.75 9.26
N HIS A 17 35.29 26.98 10.56
CA HIS A 17 35.81 25.95 11.45
C HIS A 17 34.89 24.73 11.45
N PRO A 18 35.44 23.51 11.32
CA PRO A 18 34.65 22.29 11.36
C PRO A 18 34.02 22.14 12.74
N LYS A 19 32.69 22.31 12.82
CA LYS A 19 31.92 22.00 14.04
C LYS A 19 32.05 20.51 14.31
N THR A 20 32.91 20.15 15.24
CA THR A 20 33.00 18.80 15.81
C THR A 20 31.66 18.47 16.48
N ARG A 21 30.81 17.73 15.76
CA ARG A 21 29.54 17.25 16.29
C ARG A 21 29.84 16.33 17.46
N ARG A 22 29.45 16.76 18.66
CA ARG A 22 29.60 16.01 19.91
C ARG A 22 28.95 14.63 19.72
N ARG A 23 29.77 13.57 19.77
CA ARG A 23 29.33 12.18 19.63
C ARG A 23 28.27 11.90 20.71
N ARG A 24 27.09 11.43 20.31
CA ARG A 24 25.99 11.16 21.26
C ARG A 24 26.43 10.07 22.25
N ARG A 25 26.03 10.21 23.51
CA ARG A 25 26.44 9.33 24.63
C ARG A 25 26.06 7.85 24.45
N ASP A 26 25.17 7.56 23.52
CA ASP A 26 24.64 6.25 23.16
C ASP A 26 25.29 5.63 21.90
N ALA A 27 26.30 6.29 21.34
CA ALA A 27 27.07 5.74 20.22
C ALA A 27 27.77 4.43 20.63
N GLY A 28 27.26 3.30 20.14
CA GLY A 28 27.87 1.97 20.29
C GLY A 28 27.09 0.95 21.13
N LYS A 29 25.95 1.31 21.75
CA LYS A 29 25.01 0.32 22.30
C LYS A 29 23.71 0.37 21.51
N GLY A 30 23.54 -0.58 20.59
CA GLY A 30 22.34 -0.73 19.77
C GLY A 30 21.10 -0.87 20.65
N ARG A 31 20.40 0.24 20.89
CA ARG A 31 19.09 0.20 21.54
C ARG A 31 18.09 -0.24 20.49
N PHE A 32 17.66 -1.50 20.57
CA PHE A 32 16.46 -1.95 19.88
C PHE A 32 15.25 -1.22 20.47
N THR A 33 14.65 -0.32 19.69
CA THR A 33 13.58 0.59 20.15
C THR A 33 12.19 0.08 19.75
N LYS A 34 11.13 0.65 20.35
CA LYS A 34 9.74 0.42 19.90
C LYS A 34 9.55 0.78 18.42
N ARG A 35 10.20 1.86 17.97
CA ARG A 35 10.23 2.28 16.56
C ARG A 35 10.85 1.21 15.66
N ASP A 36 11.96 0.60 16.10
CA ASP A 36 12.60 -0.49 15.35
C ASP A 36 11.69 -1.71 15.24
N CYS A 37 11.09 -2.11 16.36
CA CYS A 37 10.13 -3.21 16.41
C CYS A 37 8.97 -2.97 15.45
N PHE A 38 8.35 -1.79 15.53
CA PHE A 38 7.23 -1.40 14.67
C PHE A 38 7.62 -1.48 13.18
N ALA A 39 8.72 -0.83 12.78
CA ALA A 39 9.12 -0.79 11.39
C ALA A 39 9.50 -2.18 10.86
N LEU A 40 10.20 -3.00 11.65
CA LEU A 40 10.55 -4.36 11.26
C LEU A 40 9.32 -5.27 11.12
N ILE A 41 8.33 -5.17 12.02
CA ILE A 41 7.04 -5.85 11.88
C ILE A 41 6.31 -5.39 10.62
N TRP A 42 6.28 -4.07 10.38
CA TRP A 42 5.66 -3.49 9.19
C TRP A 42 6.25 -4.07 7.90
N ILE A 43 7.58 -4.13 7.79
CA ILE A 43 8.31 -4.76 6.67
C ILE A 43 7.98 -6.25 6.57
N GLY A 44 7.96 -6.95 7.70
CA GLY A 44 7.71 -8.40 7.74
C GLY A 44 6.33 -8.81 7.22
N HIS A 45 5.32 -7.98 7.45
CA HIS A 45 3.98 -8.17 6.88
C HIS A 45 3.98 -8.03 5.36
N GLN A 46 4.86 -7.19 4.80
CA GLN A 46 4.80 -6.77 3.41
C GLN A 46 5.81 -7.47 2.48
N TYR A 47 6.58 -8.45 2.96
CA TYR A 47 7.78 -9.02 2.30
C TYR A 47 9.00 -8.12 2.40
N SER A 48 8.89 -6.86 1.98
CA SER A 48 10.01 -5.91 1.91
C SER A 48 9.54 -4.46 2.06
N ILE A 49 10.46 -3.51 1.96
CA ILE A 49 10.17 -2.08 1.82
C ILE A 49 11.30 -1.39 1.06
N ARG A 50 10.97 -0.30 0.37
CA ARG A 50 11.97 0.58 -0.25
C ARG A 50 12.40 1.68 0.73
N LEU A 51 13.64 2.16 0.61
CA LEU A 51 14.24 3.12 1.55
C LEU A 51 13.39 4.39 1.75
N ASP A 52 12.88 4.96 0.67
CA ASP A 52 12.04 6.16 0.69
C ASP A 52 10.73 5.94 1.45
N GLN A 53 10.08 4.80 1.26
CA GLN A 53 8.87 4.42 2.01
C GLN A 53 9.18 4.14 3.48
N LEU A 54 10.32 3.50 3.77
CA LEU A 54 10.77 3.28 5.15
C LEU A 54 11.02 4.59 5.91
N GLN A 55 11.42 5.66 5.22
CA GLN A 55 11.58 6.97 5.85
C GLN A 55 10.24 7.49 6.43
N TRP A 56 9.11 7.19 5.78
CA TRP A 56 7.77 7.54 6.29
C TRP A 56 7.38 6.65 7.47
N VAL A 57 7.57 5.33 7.36
CA VAL A 57 7.29 4.38 8.45
C VAL A 57 8.07 4.74 9.72
N LEU A 58 9.36 5.04 9.59
CA LEU A 58 10.20 5.48 10.71
C LEU A 58 9.83 6.88 11.20
N GLY A 59 9.34 7.74 10.30
CA GLY A 59 8.87 9.08 10.58
C GLY A 59 7.68 9.15 11.53
N ARG A 60 6.84 8.10 11.56
CA ARG A 60 5.71 7.97 12.51
C ARG A 60 6.13 7.93 14.00
N PHE A 61 7.41 7.69 14.27
CA PHE A 61 8.00 7.78 15.60
C PHE A 61 9.12 8.82 15.57
N PRO A 62 8.79 10.12 15.48
CA PRO A 62 9.79 11.16 15.41
C PRO A 62 10.64 11.17 16.68
N GLY A 63 11.96 11.18 16.51
CA GLY A 63 12.88 11.33 17.64
C GLY A 63 12.82 12.75 18.22
N ARG A 64 13.34 12.95 19.44
CA ARG A 64 13.49 14.31 20.00
C ARG A 64 14.29 15.19 19.04
N GLY A 65 13.71 16.32 18.63
CA GLY A 65 14.33 17.28 17.70
C GLY A 65 14.22 16.91 16.22
N ALA A 66 13.29 16.03 15.83
CA ALA A 66 13.01 15.77 14.42
C ALA A 66 12.47 17.03 13.73
N THR A 67 13.00 17.33 12.54
CA THR A 67 12.58 18.48 11.71
C THR A 67 11.20 18.26 11.07
N TYR A 68 10.83 17.00 10.84
CA TYR A 68 9.56 16.61 10.23
C TYR A 68 8.80 15.69 11.19
N THR A 69 7.47 15.75 11.16
CA THR A 69 6.58 15.05 12.08
C THR A 69 6.23 13.63 11.62
N ASN A 70 6.30 13.35 10.32
CA ASN A 70 5.90 12.09 9.69
C ASN A 70 6.96 11.47 8.76
N TRP A 71 8.16 12.07 8.70
CA TRP A 71 9.24 11.64 7.82
C TRP A 71 10.61 11.78 8.50
N ILE A 72 11.60 10.97 8.11
CA ILE A 72 13.00 11.16 8.49
C ILE A 72 13.89 11.31 7.26
N SER A 73 15.06 11.93 7.43
CA SER A 73 16.04 12.06 6.34
C SER A 73 16.58 10.70 5.88
N LYS A 74 17.03 10.65 4.62
CA LYS A 74 17.66 9.47 4.02
C LYS A 74 18.89 8.99 4.79
N SER A 75 19.67 9.92 5.35
CA SER A 75 20.83 9.60 6.19
C SER A 75 20.40 8.94 7.51
N ALA A 76 19.39 9.48 8.19
CA ALA A 76 18.89 8.92 9.44
C ALA A 76 18.28 7.52 9.24
N ALA A 77 17.56 7.30 8.13
CA ALA A 77 17.04 5.98 7.78
C ALA A 77 18.17 4.98 7.53
N ARG A 78 19.22 5.37 6.80
CA ARG A 78 20.40 4.53 6.58
C ARG A 78 21.11 4.14 7.87
N ASP A 79 21.27 5.06 8.82
CA ASP A 79 21.88 4.75 10.12
C ASP A 79 21.09 3.67 10.89
N VAL A 80 19.75 3.73 10.83
CA VAL A 80 18.87 2.72 11.42
C VAL A 80 19.02 1.37 10.70
N ILE A 81 19.01 1.38 9.37
CA ILE A 81 19.16 0.19 8.53
C ILE A 81 20.51 -0.49 8.75
N THR A 82 21.61 0.27 8.79
CA THR A 82 22.97 -0.25 9.00
C THR A 82 23.02 -1.05 10.31
N ARG A 83 22.47 -0.49 11.40
CA ARG A 83 22.39 -1.20 12.68
C ARG A 83 21.56 -2.49 12.59
N TRP A 84 20.39 -2.46 11.95
CA TRP A 84 19.60 -3.69 11.77
C TRP A 84 20.33 -4.75 10.93
N ALA A 85 21.09 -4.32 9.93
CA ALA A 85 21.89 -5.20 9.07
C ALA A 85 23.09 -5.79 9.82
N GLU A 86 23.79 -5.00 10.63
CA GLU A 86 24.87 -5.44 11.53
C GLU A 86 24.35 -6.46 12.57
N GLU A 87 23.13 -6.27 13.08
CA GLU A 87 22.45 -7.24 13.94
C GLU A 87 21.93 -8.46 13.17
N GLY A 88 22.04 -8.48 11.84
CA GLY A 88 21.59 -9.57 10.97
C GLY A 88 20.06 -9.72 10.89
N LEU A 89 19.30 -8.68 11.24
CA LEU A 89 17.83 -8.71 11.22
C LEU A 89 17.27 -8.47 9.82
N VAL A 90 17.96 -7.69 8.99
CA VAL A 90 17.54 -7.35 7.62
C VAL A 90 18.62 -7.68 6.60
N ARG A 91 18.18 -7.91 5.36
CA ARG A 91 18.99 -7.74 4.15
C ARG A 91 18.68 -6.38 3.54
N VAL A 92 19.69 -5.81 2.91
CA VAL A 92 19.63 -4.50 2.26
C VAL A 92 20.32 -4.63 0.93
N GLU A 93 19.65 -4.27 -0.15
CA GLU A 93 20.22 -4.43 -1.48
C GLU A 93 19.61 -3.44 -2.47
N ARG A 94 20.39 -3.07 -3.49
CA ARG A 94 19.88 -2.33 -4.63
C ARG A 94 19.63 -3.32 -5.75
N LEU A 95 18.37 -3.46 -6.15
CA LEU A 95 17.95 -4.41 -7.18
C LEU A 95 17.98 -3.80 -8.59
N GLU A 96 17.99 -2.47 -8.70
CA GLU A 96 18.00 -1.71 -9.95
C GLU A 96 18.99 -0.54 -9.85
N VAL A 97 19.73 -0.24 -10.92
CA VAL A 97 20.89 0.67 -10.93
C VAL A 97 20.58 2.05 -10.32
N ASP A 98 19.38 2.58 -10.58
CA ASP A 98 18.95 3.93 -10.17
C ASP A 98 17.79 3.95 -9.17
N ALA A 99 17.39 2.79 -8.64
CA ALA A 99 16.33 2.73 -7.63
C ALA A 99 16.89 2.87 -6.20
N PRO A 100 16.08 3.35 -5.23
CA PRO A 100 16.43 3.25 -3.83
C PRO A 100 16.61 1.79 -3.38
N PHE A 101 17.34 1.60 -2.27
CA PHE A 101 17.58 0.27 -1.71
C PHE A 101 16.28 -0.39 -1.22
N TRP A 102 16.21 -1.70 -1.40
CA TRP A 102 15.23 -2.58 -0.81
C TRP A 102 15.74 -3.14 0.51
N ILE A 103 14.83 -3.27 1.47
CA ILE A 103 15.07 -3.80 2.80
C ILE A 103 14.05 -4.91 3.06
N TRP A 104 14.50 -6.08 3.49
CA TRP A 104 13.61 -7.18 3.90
C TRP A 104 14.19 -7.97 5.06
N LEU A 105 13.32 -8.61 5.85
CA LEU A 105 13.76 -9.37 7.04
C LEU A 105 14.53 -10.64 6.64
N THR A 106 15.59 -10.94 7.39
CA THR A 106 16.21 -12.27 7.36
C THR A 106 15.35 -13.29 8.12
N HIS A 107 15.71 -14.57 8.08
CA HIS A 107 15.18 -15.57 9.02
C HIS A 107 15.31 -15.13 10.49
N LYS A 108 16.44 -14.54 10.87
CA LYS A 108 16.66 -14.03 12.23
C LYS A 108 15.72 -12.87 12.54
N GLY A 109 15.54 -11.95 11.60
CA GLY A 109 14.59 -10.84 11.72
C GLY A 109 13.15 -11.31 11.93
N LEU A 110 12.67 -12.22 11.08
CA LEU A 110 11.32 -12.79 11.19
C LEU A 110 11.09 -13.44 12.56
N ARG A 111 12.01 -14.32 12.99
CA ARG A 111 11.93 -14.96 14.31
C ARG A 111 11.96 -13.95 15.45
N ARG A 112 12.84 -12.95 15.37
CA ARG A 112 12.98 -11.91 16.40
C ARG A 112 11.68 -11.11 16.56
N MET A 113 10.96 -10.89 15.46
CA MET A 113 9.67 -10.18 15.44
C MET A 113 8.47 -11.09 15.73
N GLY A 114 8.69 -12.37 16.04
CA GLY A 114 7.60 -13.32 16.29
C GLY A 114 6.77 -13.65 15.05
N LEU A 115 7.29 -13.37 13.84
CA LEU A 115 6.58 -13.60 12.59
C LEU A 115 6.89 -15.00 12.04
N SER A 116 5.88 -15.85 11.96
CA SER A 116 5.97 -17.24 11.47
C SER A 116 5.89 -17.34 9.94
N TYR A 117 6.22 -16.28 9.22
CA TYR A 117 6.17 -16.29 7.77
C TYR A 117 7.35 -17.06 7.14
N THR A 118 7.10 -17.73 6.02
CA THR A 118 8.17 -18.31 5.19
C THR A 118 9.10 -17.20 4.70
N TYR A 119 10.40 -17.34 4.98
CA TYR A 119 11.41 -16.43 4.45
C TYR A 119 11.42 -16.47 2.92
N ARG A 120 11.50 -15.30 2.30
CA ARG A 120 11.69 -15.15 0.86
C ARG A 120 12.85 -14.21 0.61
N ASP A 121 13.78 -14.65 -0.22
CA ASP A 121 14.89 -13.82 -0.68
C ASP A 121 14.43 -13.02 -1.90
N LEU A 122 14.33 -11.70 -1.75
CA LEU A 122 13.79 -10.82 -2.78
C LEU A 122 14.56 -10.93 -4.11
N ARG A 123 15.87 -11.19 -4.05
CA ARG A 123 16.72 -11.42 -5.25
C ARG A 123 16.26 -12.61 -6.11
N LYS A 124 15.60 -13.58 -5.49
CA LYS A 124 15.20 -14.84 -6.13
C LYS A 124 13.74 -14.83 -6.58
N LEU A 125 13.00 -13.77 -6.29
CA LEU A 125 11.61 -13.65 -6.72
C LEU A 125 11.62 -13.22 -8.19
N LYS A 126 11.54 -14.22 -9.08
CA LYS A 126 11.46 -14.02 -10.54
C LYS A 126 10.23 -13.23 -10.98
N ASP A 127 9.18 -13.25 -10.15
CA ASP A 127 7.86 -12.71 -10.46
C ASP A 127 7.51 -11.44 -9.67
N VAL A 128 8.43 -10.94 -8.84
CA VAL A 128 8.22 -9.68 -8.11
C VAL A 128 9.10 -8.64 -8.78
N LYS A 129 8.52 -7.84 -9.68
CA LYS A 129 9.18 -6.58 -10.06
C LYS A 129 9.12 -5.69 -8.82
N GLY A 130 10.20 -4.99 -8.50
CA GLY A 130 10.22 -4.10 -7.33
C GLY A 130 9.05 -3.11 -7.33
N GLU A 131 8.64 -2.66 -8.52
CA GLU A 131 7.47 -1.79 -8.74
C GLU A 131 6.13 -2.40 -8.30
N ASP A 132 6.00 -3.73 -8.32
CA ASP A 132 4.78 -4.43 -7.92
C ASP A 132 4.59 -4.46 -6.39
N LEU A 133 5.60 -4.07 -5.60
CA LEU A 133 5.46 -4.00 -4.15
C LEU A 133 5.36 -2.57 -3.64
N THR A 134 5.94 -1.61 -4.36
CA THR A 134 5.91 -0.21 -3.92
C THR A 134 4.49 0.34 -3.84
N HIS A 135 3.59 -0.10 -4.70
CA HIS A 135 2.24 0.44 -4.77
C HIS A 135 1.37 0.02 -3.57
N ILE A 136 1.37 -1.26 -3.17
CA ILE A 136 0.66 -1.74 -1.98
C ILE A 136 1.17 -1.02 -0.74
N TYR A 137 2.46 -0.70 -0.70
CA TYR A 137 3.05 0.00 0.44
C TYR A 137 2.61 1.46 0.50
N ALA A 138 2.48 2.13 -0.66
CA ALA A 138 1.94 3.47 -0.74
C ALA A 138 0.46 3.49 -0.29
N ILE A 139 -0.35 2.57 -0.81
CA ILE A 139 -1.77 2.41 -0.43
C ILE A 139 -1.90 2.16 1.07
N ARG A 140 -1.11 1.24 1.63
CA ARG A 140 -1.11 0.99 3.08
C ARG A 140 -0.69 2.23 3.88
N LEU A 141 0.35 2.94 3.43
CA LEU A 141 0.84 4.13 4.13
C LEU A 141 -0.22 5.22 4.21
N ASP A 142 -0.96 5.40 3.12
CA ASP A 142 -2.05 6.34 2.95
C ASP A 142 -3.26 5.99 3.82
N ILE A 143 -3.76 4.75 3.72
CA ILE A 143 -4.85 4.27 4.56
C ILE A 143 -4.51 4.37 6.06
N GLU A 144 -3.29 4.01 6.46
CA GLU A 144 -2.87 4.12 7.86
C GLU A 144 -2.61 5.58 8.30
N ALA A 145 -2.46 6.52 7.36
CA ALA A 145 -2.38 7.95 7.67
C ALA A 145 -3.78 8.54 7.94
N ASP A 146 -4.76 8.19 7.10
CA ASP A 146 -6.15 8.64 7.23
C ASP A 146 -6.88 7.92 8.36
N GLU A 147 -6.61 6.62 8.52
CA GLU A 147 -7.22 5.77 9.54
C GLU A 147 -6.15 5.10 10.44
N PRO A 148 -5.54 5.84 11.39
CA PRO A 148 -4.45 5.32 12.23
C PRO A 148 -4.81 4.12 13.10
N LYS A 149 -6.12 3.88 13.32
CA LYS A 149 -6.65 2.74 14.08
C LYS A 149 -7.03 1.55 13.20
N ALA A 150 -6.96 1.69 11.87
CA ALA A 150 -7.21 0.60 10.96
C ALA A 150 -6.15 -0.49 11.12
N ARG A 151 -6.59 -1.75 10.99
CA ARG A 151 -5.72 -2.92 11.09
C ARG A 151 -5.48 -3.50 9.71
N TRP A 152 -4.23 -3.44 9.26
CA TRP A 152 -3.79 -4.10 8.03
C TRP A 152 -3.54 -5.60 8.23
N ILE A 153 -4.09 -6.42 7.35
CA ILE A 153 -3.82 -7.84 7.20
C ILE A 153 -3.17 -8.02 5.82
N SER A 154 -1.90 -8.38 5.80
CA SER A 154 -1.18 -8.52 4.54
C SER A 154 -1.48 -9.81 3.80
N GLU A 155 -1.22 -9.82 2.50
CA GLU A 155 -1.24 -11.04 1.68
C GLU A 155 -0.50 -12.22 2.35
N ARG A 156 0.65 -11.95 2.99
CA ARG A 156 1.43 -12.97 3.73
C ARG A 156 0.65 -13.56 4.88
N ALA A 157 -0.06 -12.73 5.65
CA ALA A 157 -0.91 -13.19 6.74
C ALA A 157 -2.09 -14.00 6.20
N LEU A 158 -2.72 -13.54 5.12
CA LEU A 158 -3.80 -14.27 4.43
C LEU A 158 -3.34 -15.62 3.83
N ARG A 159 -2.05 -15.78 3.53
CA ARG A 159 -1.45 -17.05 3.08
C ARG A 159 -1.21 -18.05 4.22
N GLN A 160 -1.13 -17.61 5.47
CA GLN A 160 -0.89 -18.53 6.58
C GLN A 160 -2.12 -19.40 6.83
N GLY A 161 -1.91 -20.72 6.92
CA GLY A 161 -2.99 -21.68 7.17
C GLY A 161 -3.64 -22.28 5.93
N GLN A 162 -3.36 -21.77 4.73
CA GLN A 162 -3.85 -22.39 3.49
C GLN A 162 -2.96 -23.56 3.07
N ILE A 163 -3.50 -24.78 3.13
CA ILE A 163 -2.89 -25.98 2.56
C ILE A 163 -3.16 -25.98 1.06
N ARG A 164 -2.12 -25.79 0.24
CA ARG A 164 -2.24 -25.95 -1.21
C ARG A 164 -2.27 -27.43 -1.56
N LEU A 165 -3.47 -27.97 -1.76
CA LEU A 165 -3.63 -29.29 -2.37
C LEU A 165 -3.33 -29.20 -3.86
N LYS A 166 -2.45 -30.07 -4.35
CA LYS A 166 -2.00 -30.07 -5.75
C LYS A 166 -3.21 -30.26 -6.67
N GLY A 167 -3.42 -29.33 -7.60
CA GLY A 167 -4.49 -29.39 -8.59
C GLY A 167 -5.77 -28.62 -8.24
N GLN A 168 -5.92 -28.10 -7.02
CA GLN A 168 -7.07 -27.26 -6.66
C GLN A 168 -6.86 -25.80 -7.04
N LYS A 169 -7.89 -25.18 -7.63
CA LYS A 169 -7.95 -23.72 -7.81
C LYS A 169 -8.11 -23.07 -6.44
N LEU A 170 -7.30 -22.05 -6.16
CA LEU A 170 -7.41 -21.25 -4.94
C LEU A 170 -8.27 -20.04 -5.21
N LEU A 171 -8.98 -19.58 -4.17
CA LEU A 171 -9.70 -18.33 -4.20
C LEU A 171 -8.71 -17.21 -4.54
N HIS A 172 -9.12 -16.31 -5.42
CA HIS A 172 -8.46 -15.05 -5.60
C HIS A 172 -8.34 -14.37 -4.24
N ARG A 173 -7.14 -13.94 -3.92
CA ARG A 173 -6.81 -13.44 -2.61
C ARG A 173 -6.41 -11.99 -2.79
N PRO A 174 -6.97 -11.08 -1.99
CA PRO A 174 -6.57 -9.71 -2.07
C PRO A 174 -5.13 -9.50 -1.63
N ASP A 175 -4.53 -8.48 -2.21
CA ASP A 175 -3.17 -8.03 -1.91
C ASP A 175 -3.06 -7.53 -0.46
N GLY A 176 -4.17 -7.08 0.10
CA GLY A 176 -4.32 -6.78 1.52
C GLY A 176 -5.78 -6.75 1.97
N VAL A 177 -5.99 -6.82 3.27
CA VAL A 177 -7.28 -6.55 3.88
C VAL A 177 -7.09 -5.49 4.95
N VAL A 178 -7.97 -4.49 4.94
CA VAL A 178 -8.03 -3.47 5.97
C VAL A 178 -9.26 -3.73 6.82
N VAL A 179 -9.09 -3.75 8.13
CA VAL A 179 -10.21 -3.73 9.08
C VAL A 179 -10.29 -2.34 9.67
N LEU A 180 -11.34 -1.61 9.31
CA LEU A 180 -11.58 -0.24 9.75
C LEU A 180 -12.00 -0.19 11.22
N PRO A 181 -11.91 0.97 11.89
CA PRO A 181 -12.24 1.08 13.31
C PRO A 181 -13.69 0.73 13.65
N ASN A 182 -14.60 0.87 12.69
CA ASN A 182 -16.01 0.48 12.80
C ASN A 182 -16.24 -1.04 12.60
N GLY A 183 -15.17 -1.83 12.42
CA GLY A 183 -15.22 -3.27 12.20
C GLY A 183 -15.42 -3.68 10.74
N LYS A 184 -15.68 -2.75 9.82
CA LYS A 184 -15.83 -3.07 8.40
C LYS A 184 -14.54 -3.63 7.83
N THR A 185 -14.67 -4.65 6.99
CA THR A 185 -13.56 -5.32 6.31
C THR A 185 -13.51 -4.88 4.85
N VAL A 186 -12.34 -4.44 4.40
CA VAL A 186 -12.12 -3.95 3.04
C VAL A 186 -11.04 -4.81 2.39
N ALA A 187 -11.37 -5.45 1.28
CA ALA A 187 -10.37 -6.08 0.41
C ALA A 187 -9.67 -5.01 -0.42
N ILE A 188 -8.34 -5.04 -0.43
CA ILE A 188 -7.49 -4.13 -1.21
C ILE A 188 -6.90 -4.91 -2.37
N GLU A 189 -7.14 -4.40 -3.57
CA GLU A 189 -6.56 -4.90 -4.82
C GLU A 189 -5.78 -3.79 -5.49
N ALA A 190 -4.55 -4.07 -5.91
CA ALA A 190 -3.80 -3.11 -6.70
C ALA A 190 -3.42 -3.69 -8.06
N GLU A 191 -4.05 -3.16 -9.10
CA GLU A 191 -3.85 -3.65 -10.46
C GLU A 191 -2.97 -2.68 -11.25
N LEU A 192 -1.70 -3.06 -11.43
CA LEU A 192 -0.79 -2.34 -12.32
C LEU A 192 -0.74 -2.91 -13.74
N SER A 193 -1.27 -4.12 -13.92
CA SER A 193 -1.13 -4.87 -15.16
C SER A 193 -2.46 -5.04 -15.88
N ALA A 194 -2.41 -5.08 -17.21
CA ALA A 194 -3.59 -5.33 -18.01
C ALA A 194 -3.98 -6.82 -17.94
N LYS A 195 -4.96 -7.15 -17.10
CA LYS A 195 -5.64 -8.45 -17.14
C LYS A 195 -6.60 -8.55 -18.33
N LYS A 196 -6.90 -9.78 -18.75
CA LYS A 196 -7.93 -10.01 -19.77
C LYS A 196 -9.30 -9.64 -19.18
N PRO A 197 -10.23 -9.08 -19.98
CA PRO A 197 -11.54 -8.66 -19.47
C PRO A 197 -12.27 -9.74 -18.67
N PHE A 198 -12.26 -10.98 -19.18
CA PHE A 198 -12.87 -12.12 -18.52
C PHE A 198 -12.20 -12.48 -17.18
N GLU A 199 -10.87 -12.39 -17.11
CA GLU A 199 -10.13 -12.69 -15.87
C GLU A 199 -10.47 -11.69 -14.78
N LEU A 200 -10.60 -10.41 -15.14
CA LEU A 200 -10.97 -9.35 -14.22
C LEU A 200 -12.39 -9.53 -13.65
N GLU A 201 -13.34 -9.94 -14.49
CA GLU A 201 -14.71 -10.27 -14.03
C GLU A 201 -14.70 -11.42 -13.02
N GLU A 202 -13.95 -12.49 -13.28
CA GLU A 202 -13.86 -13.61 -12.35
C GLU A 202 -13.23 -13.21 -11.01
N ILE A 203 -12.22 -12.36 -11.04
CA ILE A 203 -11.60 -11.83 -9.81
C ILE A 203 -12.61 -11.03 -9.00
N LEU A 204 -13.37 -10.13 -9.65
CA LEU A 204 -14.41 -9.34 -8.97
C LEU A 204 -15.46 -10.24 -8.30
N LEU A 205 -15.91 -11.28 -8.99
CA LEU A 205 -16.88 -12.24 -8.45
C LEU A 205 -16.30 -13.07 -7.30
N GLU A 206 -15.06 -13.53 -7.41
CA GLU A 206 -14.37 -14.24 -6.32
C GLU A 206 -14.21 -13.37 -5.06
N LEU A 207 -13.95 -12.07 -5.22
CA LEU A 207 -13.89 -11.13 -4.10
C LEU A 207 -15.27 -10.76 -3.54
N LEU A 208 -16.32 -10.73 -4.36
CA LEU A 208 -17.68 -10.41 -3.92
C LEU A 208 -18.37 -11.58 -3.20
N TRP A 209 -18.20 -12.79 -3.72
CA TRP A 209 -18.94 -13.99 -3.32
C TRP A 209 -18.09 -14.98 -2.50
N GLY A 210 -16.76 -14.90 -2.57
CA GLY A 210 -15.85 -15.62 -1.68
C GLY A 210 -15.73 -17.12 -1.97
N GLU A 211 -15.46 -17.88 -0.90
CA GLU A 211 -15.10 -19.30 -0.98
C GLU A 211 -16.20 -20.18 -1.58
N GLU A 212 -17.47 -19.82 -1.37
CA GLU A 212 -18.60 -20.59 -1.86
C GLU A 212 -18.69 -20.55 -3.39
N TYR A 213 -18.45 -19.38 -4.01
CA TYR A 213 -18.35 -19.26 -5.46
C TYR A 213 -17.19 -20.07 -6.03
N LEU A 214 -16.04 -20.06 -5.37
CA LEU A 214 -14.90 -20.88 -5.79
C LEU A 214 -15.22 -22.38 -5.72
N ARG A 215 -15.87 -22.83 -4.64
CA ARG A 215 -16.29 -24.22 -4.49
C ARG A 215 -17.18 -24.63 -5.66
N ARG A 216 -18.20 -23.82 -5.95
CA ARG A 216 -19.12 -24.07 -7.08
C ARG A 216 -18.42 -24.04 -8.44
N LYS A 217 -17.41 -23.18 -8.64
CA LYS A 217 -16.56 -23.19 -9.84
C LYS A 217 -15.72 -24.45 -10.01
N ALA A 218 -15.49 -25.20 -8.93
CA ALA A 218 -14.79 -26.48 -8.97
C ALA A 218 -15.74 -27.64 -9.26
N GLU A 219 -17.01 -27.52 -8.85
CA GLU A 219 -18.05 -28.53 -9.00
C GLU A 219 -18.83 -28.43 -10.32
N TYR A 220 -19.05 -27.21 -10.80
CA TYR A 220 -19.89 -26.90 -11.95
C TYR A 220 -19.11 -26.15 -13.04
N ASP A 221 -19.72 -26.05 -14.23
CA ASP A 221 -19.29 -25.05 -15.20
C ASP A 221 -19.51 -23.63 -14.64
N ARG A 222 -18.89 -22.64 -15.28
CA ARG A 222 -18.86 -21.27 -14.76
C ARG A 222 -20.22 -20.61 -14.74
N GLN A 223 -21.06 -20.86 -15.74
CA GLN A 223 -22.35 -20.21 -15.82
C GLN A 223 -23.25 -20.71 -14.69
N THR A 224 -23.31 -22.02 -14.51
CA THR A 224 -24.01 -22.67 -13.40
C THR A 224 -23.48 -22.20 -12.04
N ALA A 225 -22.16 -22.10 -11.88
CA ALA A 225 -21.55 -21.60 -10.64
C ALA A 225 -21.98 -20.16 -10.32
N ARG A 226 -22.01 -19.27 -11.33
CA ARG A 226 -22.47 -17.89 -11.15
C ARG A 226 -23.95 -17.82 -10.78
N GLU A 227 -24.79 -18.61 -11.43
CA GLU A 227 -26.23 -18.65 -11.16
C GLU A 227 -26.51 -19.09 -9.73
N PHE A 228 -25.82 -20.14 -9.25
CA PHE A 228 -25.97 -20.61 -7.87
C PHE A 228 -25.41 -19.62 -6.84
N SER A 229 -24.34 -18.89 -7.18
CA SER A 229 -23.70 -17.90 -6.29
C SER A 229 -24.31 -16.52 -6.22
N ARG A 230 -25.43 -16.29 -6.89
CA ARG A 230 -26.17 -15.03 -6.74
C ARG A 230 -26.57 -14.83 -5.28
N GLY A 231 -26.12 -13.73 -4.70
CA GLY A 231 -26.39 -13.37 -3.30
C GLY A 231 -25.46 -14.04 -2.28
N ASP A 232 -24.51 -14.87 -2.70
CA ASP A 232 -23.39 -15.26 -1.84
C ASP A 232 -22.63 -13.99 -1.41
N ARG A 233 -22.02 -14.02 -0.24
CA ARG A 233 -21.27 -12.87 0.26
C ARG A 233 -19.92 -13.32 0.82
N SER A 234 -18.87 -12.73 0.27
CA SER A 234 -17.53 -12.82 0.83
C SER A 234 -17.45 -12.14 2.19
N PRO A 235 -16.38 -12.39 2.99
CA PRO A 235 -16.21 -11.72 4.28
C PRO A 235 -15.84 -10.24 4.18
N TYR A 236 -15.81 -9.66 2.98
CA TYR A 236 -15.45 -8.26 2.74
C TYR A 236 -16.69 -7.39 2.62
N ASP A 237 -16.80 -6.35 3.42
CA ASP A 237 -17.86 -5.35 3.28
C ASP A 237 -17.68 -4.54 2.00
N GLN A 238 -16.44 -4.20 1.67
CA GLN A 238 -16.08 -3.44 0.47
C GLN A 238 -14.84 -4.02 -0.21
N ILE A 239 -14.68 -3.70 -1.49
CA ILE A 239 -13.52 -4.04 -2.30
C ILE A 239 -13.01 -2.74 -2.92
N TRP A 240 -11.77 -2.36 -2.60
CA TRP A 240 -11.13 -1.15 -3.13
C TRP A 240 -10.05 -1.55 -4.13
N TYR A 241 -10.27 -1.19 -5.39
CA TYR A 241 -9.31 -1.36 -6.47
C TYR A 241 -8.51 -0.09 -6.67
N PHE A 242 -7.18 -0.21 -6.62
CA PHE A 242 -6.25 0.86 -6.93
C PHE A 242 -5.58 0.57 -8.26
N ALA A 243 -5.70 1.47 -9.24
CA ALA A 243 -5.14 1.22 -10.57
C ALA A 243 -4.79 2.50 -11.35
N PRO A 244 -3.85 2.40 -12.32
CA PRO A 244 -3.63 3.45 -13.32
C PRO A 244 -4.86 3.71 -14.17
N LYS A 245 -4.98 4.93 -14.71
CA LYS A 245 -6.15 5.40 -15.49
C LYS A 245 -6.65 4.40 -16.54
N THR A 246 -5.74 3.81 -17.31
CA THR A 246 -6.10 2.86 -18.37
C THR A 246 -6.66 1.54 -17.83
N ILE A 247 -6.16 1.10 -16.69
CA ILE A 247 -6.59 -0.11 -16.00
C ILE A 247 -7.89 0.14 -15.24
N ARG A 248 -8.05 1.28 -14.56
CA ARG A 248 -9.32 1.68 -13.91
C ARG A 248 -10.50 1.63 -14.86
N ARG A 249 -10.34 2.16 -16.07
CA ARG A 249 -11.36 2.08 -17.12
C ARG A 249 -11.75 0.64 -17.45
N ARG A 250 -10.83 -0.32 -17.37
CA ARG A 250 -11.13 -1.74 -17.60
C ARG A 250 -11.87 -2.36 -16.42
N VAL A 251 -11.49 -2.02 -15.19
CA VAL A 251 -12.20 -2.45 -13.97
C VAL A 251 -13.63 -1.91 -13.97
N ARG A 252 -13.82 -0.62 -14.25
CA ARG A 252 -15.15 0.02 -14.36
C ARG A 252 -16.01 -0.69 -15.41
N ARG A 253 -15.49 -0.90 -16.61
CA ARG A 253 -16.19 -1.65 -17.66
C ARG A 253 -16.50 -3.11 -17.27
N ALA A 254 -15.66 -3.76 -16.48
CA ALA A 254 -15.94 -5.11 -15.99
C ALA A 254 -17.10 -5.10 -14.97
N ARG A 255 -17.07 -4.16 -14.01
CA ARG A 255 -18.17 -3.90 -13.07
C ARG A 255 -19.48 -3.60 -13.81
N GLU A 256 -19.45 -2.68 -14.76
CA GLU A 256 -20.60 -2.30 -15.60
C GLU A 256 -21.17 -3.49 -16.38
N ARG A 257 -20.33 -4.33 -17.01
CA ARG A 257 -20.81 -5.52 -17.73
C ARG A 257 -21.46 -6.54 -16.79
N LEU A 258 -20.87 -6.77 -15.62
CA LEU A 258 -21.45 -7.69 -14.62
C LEU A 258 -22.82 -7.18 -14.14
N PHE A 259 -22.95 -5.87 -13.94
CA PHE A 259 -24.21 -5.25 -13.53
C PHE A 259 -25.26 -5.27 -14.66
N ALA A 260 -24.90 -4.82 -15.87
CA ALA A 260 -25.80 -4.78 -17.02
C ALA A 260 -26.33 -6.18 -17.41
N ASN A 261 -25.52 -7.22 -17.22
CA ASN A 261 -25.92 -8.61 -17.46
C ASN A 261 -26.66 -9.25 -16.27
N LEU A 262 -27.02 -8.48 -15.23
CA LEU A 262 -27.66 -8.95 -14.00
C LEU A 262 -26.89 -10.11 -13.34
N THR A 263 -25.56 -10.11 -13.49
CA THR A 263 -24.70 -11.08 -12.80
C THR A 263 -24.50 -10.65 -11.36
N ILE A 264 -24.35 -9.35 -11.11
CA ILE A 264 -24.32 -8.75 -9.77
C ILE A 264 -25.45 -7.74 -9.63
N SER A 265 -25.94 -7.57 -8.41
CA SER A 265 -26.91 -6.54 -8.03
C SER A 265 -26.28 -5.15 -7.94
N GLN A 266 -27.11 -4.11 -7.85
CA GLN A 266 -26.66 -2.73 -7.61
C GLN A 266 -25.86 -2.64 -6.30
N GLN A 267 -26.35 -3.23 -5.22
CA GLN A 267 -25.67 -3.23 -3.92
C GLN A 267 -24.29 -3.89 -4.00
N GLU A 268 -24.12 -4.94 -4.80
CA GLU A 268 -22.81 -5.57 -5.02
C GLU A 268 -21.89 -4.70 -5.89
N ALA A 269 -22.43 -4.01 -6.89
CA ALA A 269 -21.65 -3.06 -7.68
C ALA A 269 -21.14 -1.89 -6.82
N GLU A 270 -21.96 -1.35 -5.91
CA GLU A 270 -21.63 -0.28 -4.96
C GLU A 270 -20.61 -0.71 -3.88
N ARG A 271 -20.39 -2.02 -3.71
CA ARG A 271 -19.32 -2.54 -2.84
C ARG A 271 -17.95 -2.51 -3.51
N ILE A 272 -17.87 -2.32 -4.82
CA ILE A 272 -16.62 -2.25 -5.60
C ILE A 272 -16.28 -0.78 -5.86
N TYR A 273 -15.30 -0.26 -5.14
CA TYR A 273 -14.76 1.09 -5.29
C TYR A 273 -13.52 1.06 -6.17
N ILE A 274 -13.40 1.99 -7.11
CA ILE A 274 -12.29 2.01 -8.07
C ILE A 274 -11.54 3.35 -7.95
N ALA A 275 -10.43 3.29 -7.22
CA ALA A 275 -9.57 4.40 -6.87
C ALA A 275 -8.31 4.49 -7.74
N TRP A 276 -7.74 5.69 -7.79
CA TRP A 276 -6.58 6.14 -8.55
C TRP A 276 -5.31 5.55 -7.97
N TYR A 277 -4.47 5.07 -8.87
CA TYR A 277 -3.07 4.82 -8.58
C TYR A 277 -2.19 5.36 -9.71
N PRO A 278 -1.12 6.13 -9.44
CA PRO A 278 -0.70 6.66 -8.13
C PRO A 278 -1.82 7.44 -7.42
N LEU A 279 -1.76 7.45 -6.09
CA LEU A 279 -2.77 8.09 -5.24
C LEU A 279 -2.82 9.60 -5.53
N PRO A 280 -4.01 10.22 -5.48
CA PRO A 280 -4.15 11.65 -5.69
C PRO A 280 -3.36 12.42 -4.63
N HIS A 281 -2.87 13.60 -5.01
CA HIS A 281 -2.05 14.47 -4.16
C HIS A 281 -2.74 15.81 -3.85
N SER A 282 -3.92 16.07 -4.42
CA SER A 282 -4.74 17.24 -4.13
C SER A 282 -6.22 16.90 -3.95
N ASP A 283 -6.94 17.77 -3.22
CA ASP A 283 -8.39 17.66 -3.01
C ASP A 283 -9.17 17.73 -4.33
N GLU A 284 -8.65 18.45 -5.32
CA GLU A 284 -9.21 18.52 -6.67
C GLU A 284 -9.12 17.17 -7.39
N GLU A 285 -7.99 16.46 -7.26
CA GLU A 285 -7.83 15.12 -7.83
C GLU A 285 -8.74 14.09 -7.14
N ILE A 286 -8.88 14.17 -5.81
CA ILE A 286 -9.81 13.34 -5.03
C ILE A 286 -11.27 13.60 -5.46
N THR A 287 -11.65 14.88 -5.61
CA THR A 287 -13.01 15.23 -6.04
C THR A 287 -13.30 14.74 -7.45
N GLN A 288 -12.32 14.88 -8.36
CA GLN A 288 -12.43 14.37 -9.73
C GLN A 288 -12.54 12.84 -9.75
N GLU A 289 -11.82 12.15 -8.87
CA GLU A 289 -11.92 10.70 -8.73
C GLU A 289 -13.33 10.24 -8.36
N VAL A 290 -13.92 10.84 -7.33
CA VAL A 290 -15.28 10.51 -6.86
C VAL A 290 -16.29 10.73 -7.97
N ARG A 291 -16.21 11.88 -8.67
CA ARG A 291 -17.09 12.17 -9.81
C ARG A 291 -16.96 11.11 -10.91
N GLU A 292 -15.73 10.78 -11.32
CA GLU A 292 -15.51 9.75 -12.34
C GLU A 292 -16.05 8.36 -11.96
N ASP A 293 -16.15 8.03 -10.66
CA ASP A 293 -16.70 6.74 -10.22
C ASP A 293 -18.22 6.75 -10.13
N ASN A 294 -18.82 7.87 -9.71
CA ASN A 294 -20.27 8.09 -9.71
C ASN A 294 -20.83 8.09 -11.14
N GLU A 295 -20.19 8.83 -12.05
CA GLU A 295 -20.52 8.83 -13.49
C GLU A 295 -20.54 7.39 -14.05
N ALA A 296 -19.56 6.57 -13.67
CA ALA A 296 -19.43 5.19 -14.14
C ALA A 296 -20.50 4.24 -13.57
N LEU A 297 -21.12 4.59 -12.44
CA LEU A 297 -22.26 3.87 -11.87
C LEU A 297 -23.62 4.45 -12.34
N GLY A 298 -23.60 5.56 -13.09
CA GLY A 298 -24.81 6.29 -13.46
C GLY A 298 -25.50 6.95 -12.26
N LEU A 299 -24.72 7.37 -11.25
CA LEU A 299 -25.22 7.92 -9.99
C LEU A 299 -25.28 9.46 -9.95
N ASP A 300 -25.17 10.16 -11.08
CA ASP A 300 -25.09 11.62 -11.06
C ASP A 300 -26.45 12.34 -10.96
N GLU A 301 -26.52 13.17 -9.91
CA GLU A 301 -27.20 14.47 -9.76
C GLU A 301 -28.73 14.57 -9.53
N ASP A 302 -29.32 13.75 -8.64
CA ASP A 302 -30.70 14.01 -8.15
C ASP A 302 -30.86 14.20 -6.62
N GLU A 303 -29.80 14.05 -5.82
CA GLU A 303 -29.89 14.25 -4.35
C GLU A 303 -29.43 15.63 -3.86
N ALA A 304 -28.61 16.36 -4.63
CA ALA A 304 -28.20 17.71 -4.23
C ALA A 304 -29.34 18.75 -4.37
N THR A 305 -30.32 18.49 -5.23
CA THR A 305 -31.48 19.37 -5.49
C THR A 305 -32.67 19.10 -4.57
N ARG A 306 -32.72 17.98 -3.84
CA ARG A 306 -33.86 17.65 -2.96
C ARG A 306 -33.78 18.23 -1.55
N VAL A 307 -32.60 18.66 -1.11
CA VAL A 307 -32.42 19.23 0.24
C VAL A 307 -32.77 20.73 0.27
N GLU A 308 -32.75 21.43 -0.86
CA GLU A 308 -33.15 22.85 -0.92
C GLU A 308 -34.68 23.04 -1.05
N ASP A 309 -35.44 22.02 -1.46
CA ASP A 309 -36.89 22.14 -1.70
C ASP A 309 -37.75 21.71 -0.49
N THR A 310 -37.14 21.19 0.58
CA THR A 310 -37.84 20.86 1.84
C THR A 310 -37.68 21.91 2.94
N SER A 311 -37.00 23.03 2.65
CA SER A 311 -36.92 24.18 3.55
C SER A 311 -37.85 25.34 3.16
N ALA A 312 -38.71 25.13 2.16
CA ALA A 312 -39.70 26.11 1.69
C ALA A 312 -41.12 25.54 1.60
N GLN A 313 -41.61 24.89 2.67
CA GLN A 313 -43.05 24.67 2.89
C GLN A 313 -43.44 24.84 4.36
#